data_AF-A0A9E6JQZ9-F1
#
_entry.id   AF-A0A9E6JQZ9-F1
#
_cell.length_a   1.000
_cell.length_b   1.000
_cell.length_c   1.000
_cell.angle_alpha   90.00
_cell.angle_beta   90.00
_cell.angle_gamma   90.00
#
_symmetry.space_group_name_H-M   'P 1'
#
loop_
_entity.id
_entity.type
_entity.pdbx_description
1 polymer ?
#
loop_
_entity_poly.entity_id
_entity_poly.type
_entity_poly.pdbx_seq_one_letter_code
_entity_poly.pdbx_strand_id
1 'polypeptide(L)'
;LDYTIGSVHLVKNKKSGELWFIDGPIINYTSGLSSIFDNNIKLAVTSFYEQTAEMISTQKPTIIGHFDKVKMHNRNRFFKETESWYKKLVKQTLDVVEKSGSIVEVNTRGIYKKRCDSLYPGEEILKEILKLKIPITISADAHELHELTAYYPETISLLKDMGFKKLKYFTGKTWDDYEISTFF
;
A
#
# COMPACT_ATOMS: atom_id res chain seq x y z
N LEU A 1 -2.03 15.40 16.90
CA LEU A 1 -2.10 14.79 15.56
C LEU A 1 -3.50 14.26 15.40
N ASP A 2 -4.17 14.58 14.30
CA ASP A 2 -5.55 14.14 14.05
C ASP A 2 -5.62 12.66 13.65
N TYR A 3 -4.63 12.19 12.87
CA TYR A 3 -4.43 10.79 12.51
C TYR A 3 -2.96 10.55 12.17
N THR A 4 -2.58 9.27 12.04
CA THR A 4 -1.26 8.84 11.59
C THR A 4 -1.36 7.91 10.39
N ILE A 5 -0.44 8.08 9.44
CA ILE A 5 -0.25 7.16 8.32
C ILE A 5 1.09 6.45 8.52
N GLY A 6 1.07 5.13 8.61
CA GLY A 6 2.28 4.31 8.68
C GLY A 6 2.64 3.78 7.29
N SER A 7 3.88 4.02 6.87
CA SER A 7 4.39 3.64 5.55
C SER A 7 5.84 3.15 5.62
N VAL A 8 6.20 2.18 4.77
CA VAL A 8 7.58 1.71 4.60
C VAL A 8 8.14 2.25 3.28
N HIS A 9 9.19 3.08 3.34
CA HIS A 9 9.90 3.61 2.16
C HIS A 9 11.36 3.12 2.07
N LEU A 10 11.90 2.60 3.18
CA LEU A 10 13.25 2.07 3.30
C LEU A 10 13.14 0.67 3.87
N VAL A 11 13.67 -0.31 3.14
CA VAL A 11 13.60 -1.73 3.52
C VAL A 11 14.93 -2.16 4.10
N LYS A 12 14.97 -2.45 5.40
CA LYS A 12 16.20 -2.92 6.06
C LYS A 12 16.53 -4.35 5.70
N ASN A 13 17.76 -4.61 5.26
CA ASN A 13 18.31 -5.96 5.29
C ASN A 13 18.70 -6.30 6.74
N LYS A 14 18.06 -7.29 7.34
CA LYS A 14 18.29 -7.67 8.74
C LYS A 14 19.72 -8.14 9.02
N LYS A 15 20.43 -8.68 8.02
CA LYS A 15 21.81 -9.17 8.16
C LYS A 15 22.84 -8.05 8.11
N SER A 16 22.77 -7.17 7.11
CA SER A 16 23.76 -6.08 6.96
C SER A 16 23.37 -4.80 7.71
N GLY A 17 22.08 -4.62 8.00
CA GLY A 17 21.54 -3.39 8.59
C GLY A 17 21.31 -2.26 7.60
N GLU A 18 21.72 -2.43 6.33
CA GLU A 18 21.59 -1.43 5.27
C GLU A 18 20.13 -1.26 4.82
N LEU A 19 19.83 -0.09 4.24
CA LEU A 19 18.48 0.34 3.89
C LEU A 19 18.30 0.44 2.37
N TRP A 20 17.42 -0.39 1.82
CA TRP A 20 17.03 -0.34 0.43
C TRP A 20 15.91 0.68 0.19
N PHE A 21 16.21 1.74 -0.55
CA PHE A 21 15.24 2.76 -0.90
C PHE A 21 14.37 2.30 -2.07
N ILE A 22 13.10 2.01 -1.77
CA ILE A 22 12.13 1.52 -2.74
C ILE A 22 11.35 2.65 -3.42
N ASP A 23 11.42 3.86 -2.87
CA ASP A 23 10.79 5.06 -3.41
C ASP A 23 11.72 5.81 -4.38
N GLY A 24 11.16 6.67 -5.21
CA GLY A 24 11.95 7.50 -6.14
C GLY A 24 12.41 6.78 -7.42
N PRO A 25 13.57 7.17 -8.00
CA PRO A 25 14.04 6.65 -9.28
C PRO A 25 14.33 5.15 -9.28
N ILE A 26 14.07 4.48 -10.41
CA ILE A 26 14.30 3.04 -10.57
C ILE A 26 15.77 2.63 -10.30
N ILE A 27 16.73 3.52 -10.55
CA ILE A 27 18.15 3.23 -10.32
C ILE A 27 18.41 2.89 -8.85
N ASN A 28 17.77 3.58 -7.89
CA ASN A 28 17.89 3.31 -6.46
C ASN A 28 17.30 1.95 -6.10
N TYR A 29 16.16 1.62 -6.73
CA TYR A 29 15.52 0.33 -6.56
C TYR A 29 16.44 -0.81 -7.04
N THR A 30 16.98 -0.70 -8.26
CA THR A 30 17.84 -1.75 -8.84
C THR A 30 19.20 -1.85 -8.17
N SER A 31 19.85 -0.71 -7.88
CA SER A 31 21.18 -0.71 -7.26
C SER A 31 21.11 -1.23 -5.84
N GLY A 32 20.12 -0.79 -5.05
CA GLY A 32 19.94 -1.27 -3.69
C GLY A 32 19.51 -2.74 -3.63
N LEU A 33 18.65 -3.21 -4.54
CA LEU A 33 18.35 -4.64 -4.62
C LEU A 33 19.62 -5.46 -4.90
N SER A 34 20.48 -4.98 -5.81
CA SER A 34 21.73 -5.65 -6.14
C SER A 34 22.74 -5.61 -5.01
N SER A 35 22.99 -4.45 -4.40
CA SER A 35 24.08 -4.27 -3.44
C SER A 35 23.72 -4.65 -2.01
N ILE A 36 22.45 -4.48 -1.61
CA ILE A 36 22.00 -4.72 -0.23
C ILE A 36 21.41 -6.12 -0.08
N PHE A 37 20.78 -6.65 -1.13
CA PHE A 37 20.07 -7.94 -1.08
C PHE A 37 20.66 -8.99 -2.01
N ASP A 38 21.83 -8.75 -2.63
CA ASP A 38 22.48 -9.68 -3.57
C ASP A 38 21.53 -10.15 -4.69
N ASN A 39 20.67 -9.24 -5.19
CA ASN A 39 19.59 -9.52 -6.14
C ASN A 39 18.51 -10.51 -5.65
N ASN A 40 18.47 -10.84 -4.36
CA ASN A 40 17.43 -11.68 -3.76
C ASN A 40 16.14 -10.90 -3.51
N ILE A 41 15.34 -10.74 -4.55
CA ILE A 41 14.05 -10.04 -4.49
C ILE A 41 13.08 -10.64 -3.48
N LYS A 42 13.06 -11.97 -3.35
CA LYS A 42 12.15 -12.63 -2.40
C LYS A 42 12.48 -12.25 -0.96
N LEU A 43 13.76 -12.19 -0.59
CA LEU A 43 14.20 -11.72 0.72
C LEU A 43 13.87 -10.24 0.94
N ALA A 44 14.09 -9.41 -0.08
CA ALA A 44 13.82 -7.97 -0.01
C ALA A 44 12.32 -7.67 0.18
N VAL A 45 11.46 -8.30 -0.61
CA VAL A 45 9.99 -8.18 -0.49
C VAL A 45 9.48 -8.77 0.82
N THR A 46 10.05 -9.89 1.28
CA THR A 46 9.73 -10.46 2.61
C THR A 46 10.05 -9.44 3.71
N SER A 47 11.23 -8.81 3.64
CA SER A 47 11.65 -7.79 4.62
C SER A 47 10.72 -6.56 4.61
N PHE A 48 10.20 -6.16 3.44
CA PHE A 48 9.19 -5.09 3.35
C PHE A 48 7.90 -5.44 4.11
N TYR A 49 7.33 -6.62 3.87
CA TYR A 49 6.08 -7.04 4.53
C TYR A 49 6.27 -7.33 6.03
N GLU A 50 7.43 -7.86 6.43
CA GLU A 50 7.77 -8.04 7.84
C GLU A 50 7.87 -6.70 8.58
N GLN A 51 8.56 -5.70 8.02
CA GLN A 51 8.62 -4.36 8.60
C GLN A 51 7.24 -3.69 8.63
N THR A 52 6.42 -3.92 7.60
CA THR A 52 5.04 -3.42 7.58
C THR A 52 4.23 -4.04 8.72
N ALA A 53 4.29 -5.36 8.92
CA ALA A 53 3.61 -6.04 10.02
C ALA A 53 4.13 -5.62 11.41
N GLU A 54 5.43 -5.42 11.55
CA GLU A 54 6.07 -4.91 12.77
C GLU A 54 5.59 -3.48 13.09
N MET A 55 5.58 -2.59 12.10
CA MET A 55 5.07 -1.23 12.22
C MET A 55 3.60 -1.23 12.66
N ILE A 56 2.75 -2.06 12.04
CA ILE A 56 1.33 -2.16 12.41
C ILE A 56 1.19 -2.60 13.88
N SER A 57 1.95 -3.61 14.29
CA SER A 57 1.81 -4.21 15.63
C SER A 57 2.36 -3.32 16.75
N THR A 58 3.45 -2.59 16.47
CA THR A 58 4.18 -1.81 17.48
C THR A 58 3.76 -0.34 17.52
N GLN A 59 3.56 0.28 16.35
CA GLN A 59 3.25 1.71 16.23
C GLN A 59 1.75 1.99 16.12
N LYS A 60 0.96 0.99 15.70
CA LYS A 60 -0.51 1.04 15.62
C LYS A 60 -1.04 2.30 14.91
N PRO A 61 -0.59 2.59 13.67
CA PRO A 61 -1.03 3.77 12.94
C PRO A 61 -2.53 3.70 12.62
N THR A 62 -3.16 4.86 12.49
CA THR A 62 -4.57 4.96 12.07
C THR A 62 -4.77 4.38 10.67
N ILE A 63 -3.86 4.69 9.74
CA ILE A 63 -3.92 4.30 8.34
C ILE A 63 -2.63 3.59 7.94
N ILE A 64 -2.75 2.54 7.12
CA ILE A 64 -1.63 1.86 6.45
C ILE A 64 -1.49 2.45 5.06
N GLY A 65 -0.40 3.19 4.82
CA GLY A 65 -0.13 3.85 3.55
C GLY A 65 0.33 2.87 2.48
N HIS A 66 -0.17 3.06 1.25
CA HIS A 66 0.22 2.39 0.02
C HIS A 66 0.80 0.97 0.23
N PHE A 67 -0.06 0.06 0.66
CA PHE A 67 0.27 -1.24 1.29
C PHE A 67 1.30 -2.09 0.53
N ASP A 68 1.30 -2.07 -0.80
CA ASP A 68 2.17 -2.88 -1.66
C ASP A 68 3.18 -2.02 -2.46
N LYS A 69 3.55 -0.84 -1.96
CA LYS A 69 4.48 0.11 -2.60
C LYS A 69 5.78 -0.53 -3.12
N VAL A 70 6.24 -1.62 -2.50
CA VAL A 70 7.41 -2.41 -2.96
C VAL A 70 7.32 -2.84 -4.43
N LYS A 71 6.11 -2.90 -5.00
CA LYS A 71 5.89 -3.24 -6.41
C LYS A 71 6.09 -2.08 -7.39
N MET A 72 6.30 -0.85 -6.92
CA MET A 72 6.33 0.36 -7.76
C MET A 72 7.20 0.20 -9.02
N HIS A 73 8.39 -0.40 -8.87
CA HIS A 73 9.31 -0.65 -9.99
C HIS A 73 9.31 -2.09 -10.49
N ASN A 74 8.44 -2.95 -9.94
CA ASN A 74 8.42 -4.36 -10.27
C ASN A 74 7.99 -4.59 -11.73
N ARG A 75 6.79 -4.18 -12.16
CA ARG A 75 6.26 -4.42 -13.52
C ARG A 75 6.56 -5.85 -14.05
N ASN A 76 6.42 -6.85 -13.17
CA ASN A 76 6.77 -8.26 -13.42
C ASN A 76 8.25 -8.54 -13.80
N ARG A 77 9.17 -7.62 -13.53
CA ARG A 77 10.61 -7.73 -13.81
C ARG A 77 11.37 -8.53 -12.77
N PHE A 78 10.96 -8.43 -11.49
CA PHE A 78 11.68 -9.08 -10.38
C PHE A 78 10.85 -10.20 -9.75
N PHE A 79 9.54 -10.02 -9.61
CA PHE A 79 8.62 -11.02 -9.10
C PHE A 79 7.25 -10.90 -9.77
N LYS A 80 6.41 -11.93 -9.68
CA LYS A 80 5.01 -11.85 -10.10
C LYS A 80 4.12 -11.84 -8.86
N GLU A 81 3.13 -10.96 -8.84
CA GLU A 81 2.12 -10.91 -7.76
C GLU A 81 1.28 -12.21 -7.69
N THR A 82 1.34 -13.05 -8.73
CA THR A 82 0.70 -14.37 -8.75
C THR A 82 1.47 -15.46 -7.99
N GLU A 83 2.73 -15.23 -7.62
CA GLU A 83 3.56 -16.24 -6.95
C GLU A 83 3.03 -16.57 -5.55
N SER A 84 3.04 -17.86 -5.21
CA SER A 84 2.47 -18.36 -3.95
C SER A 84 3.13 -17.76 -2.71
N TRP A 85 4.44 -17.51 -2.76
CA TRP A 85 5.17 -16.89 -1.66
C TRP A 85 4.76 -15.43 -1.45
N TYR A 86 4.52 -14.68 -2.53
CA TYR A 86 4.08 -13.28 -2.46
C TYR A 86 2.66 -13.19 -1.91
N LYS A 87 1.74 -14.00 -2.46
CA LYS A 87 0.35 -14.08 -1.96
C LYS A 87 0.29 -14.44 -0.48
N LYS A 88 1.17 -15.35 -0.03
CA LYS A 88 1.27 -15.73 1.38
C LYS A 88 1.71 -14.54 2.24
N LEU A 89 2.72 -13.77 1.83
CA LEU A 89 3.17 -12.57 2.55
C LEU A 89 2.04 -11.54 2.66
N VAL A 90 1.40 -11.21 1.53
CA VAL A 90 0.27 -10.28 1.48
C VAL A 90 -0.83 -10.71 2.46
N LYS A 91 -1.25 -11.98 2.39
CA LYS A 91 -2.31 -12.51 3.28
C LYS A 91 -1.90 -12.38 4.75
N GLN A 92 -0.68 -12.80 5.10
CA GLN A 92 -0.20 -12.71 6.48
C GLN A 92 -0.16 -11.27 6.98
N THR A 93 0.23 -10.31 6.16
CA THR A 93 0.22 -8.89 6.55
C THR A 93 -1.20 -8.35 6.65
N LEU A 94 -2.12 -8.72 5.76
CA LEU A 94 -3.54 -8.35 5.86
C LEU A 94 -4.20 -8.90 7.13
N ASP A 95 -3.86 -10.12 7.55
CA ASP A 95 -4.33 -10.69 8.82
C ASP A 95 -3.87 -9.83 10.03
N VAL A 96 -2.72 -9.14 9.92
CA VAL A 96 -2.25 -8.20 10.95
C VAL A 96 -3.01 -6.88 10.89
N VAL A 97 -3.29 -6.36 9.68
CA VAL A 97 -4.10 -5.15 9.48
C VAL A 97 -5.52 -5.33 10.02
N GLU A 98 -6.16 -6.46 9.71
CA GLU A 98 -7.50 -6.77 10.21
C GLU A 98 -7.54 -6.74 11.74
N LYS A 99 -6.55 -7.37 12.39
CA LYS A 99 -6.45 -7.40 13.86
C LYS A 99 -6.12 -6.06 14.50
N SER A 100 -5.44 -5.17 13.78
CA SER A 100 -5.11 -3.83 14.30
C SER A 100 -6.30 -2.88 14.27
N GLY A 101 -7.29 -3.15 13.40
CA GLY A 101 -8.39 -2.22 13.14
C GLY A 101 -7.97 -0.97 12.36
N SER A 102 -6.78 -0.98 11.76
CA SER A 102 -6.28 0.13 10.94
C SER A 102 -7.05 0.22 9.62
N ILE A 103 -7.11 1.43 9.07
CA ILE A 103 -7.66 1.71 7.74
C ILE A 103 -6.57 1.46 6.70
N VAL A 104 -6.90 0.88 5.54
CA VAL A 104 -5.96 0.77 4.42
C VAL A 104 -6.16 1.93 3.45
N GLU A 105 -5.07 2.60 3.11
CA GLU A 105 -5.05 3.61 2.06
C GLU A 105 -5.19 2.94 0.68
N VAL A 106 -6.14 3.42 -0.13
CA VAL A 106 -6.21 3.20 -1.57
C VAL A 106 -5.58 4.41 -2.24
N ASN A 107 -4.29 4.28 -2.53
CA ASN A 107 -3.44 5.35 -3.02
C ASN A 107 -3.47 5.43 -4.55
N THR A 108 -3.83 6.61 -5.09
CA THR A 108 -3.97 6.82 -6.53
C THR A 108 -2.69 7.27 -7.23
N ARG A 109 -1.63 7.61 -6.48
CA ARG A 109 -0.38 8.17 -6.99
C ARG A 109 0.35 7.29 -7.97
N GLY A 110 0.25 5.97 -7.80
CA GLY A 110 0.81 5.00 -8.75
C GLY A 110 0.45 5.34 -10.18
N ILE A 111 -0.85 5.61 -10.40
CA ILE A 111 -1.45 5.80 -11.72
C ILE A 111 -1.17 7.20 -12.25
N TYR A 112 -1.57 8.27 -11.54
CA TYR A 112 -1.48 9.62 -12.10
C TYR A 112 -0.04 10.14 -12.25
N LYS A 113 0.92 9.62 -11.45
CA LYS A 113 2.37 9.86 -11.66
C LYS A 113 3.02 8.87 -12.63
N LYS A 114 2.27 7.94 -13.22
CA LYS A 114 2.76 6.89 -14.14
C LYS A 114 3.92 6.07 -13.57
N ARG A 115 3.89 5.86 -12.25
CA ARG A 115 4.90 5.07 -11.53
C ARG A 115 4.56 3.59 -11.59
N CYS A 116 3.28 3.27 -11.42
CA CYS A 116 2.74 1.92 -11.51
C CYS A 116 1.44 1.96 -12.33
N ASP A 117 1.10 0.84 -12.97
CA ASP A 117 -0.10 0.74 -13.78
C ASP A 117 -1.35 0.41 -12.92
N SER A 118 -1.22 0.44 -11.59
CA SER A 118 -2.29 0.17 -10.64
C SER A 118 -2.25 1.13 -9.44
N LEU A 119 -3.33 1.10 -8.66
CA LEU A 119 -3.40 1.64 -7.31
C LEU A 119 -2.39 0.93 -6.37
N TYR A 120 -2.16 1.52 -5.19
CA TYR A 120 -1.58 0.82 -4.04
C TYR A 120 -2.60 0.80 -2.89
N PRO A 121 -3.14 -0.36 -2.47
CA PRO A 121 -2.90 -1.68 -3.04
C PRO A 121 -3.50 -1.87 -4.45
N GLY A 122 -2.95 -2.83 -5.20
CA GLY A 122 -3.52 -3.29 -6.46
C GLY A 122 -4.81 -4.09 -6.28
N GLU A 123 -5.53 -4.32 -7.39
CA GLU A 123 -6.86 -4.94 -7.40
C GLU A 123 -6.92 -6.32 -6.72
N GLU A 124 -5.93 -7.19 -6.92
CA GLU A 124 -5.93 -8.52 -6.28
C GLU A 124 -5.87 -8.43 -4.76
N ILE A 125 -5.13 -7.46 -4.23
CA ILE A 125 -5.05 -7.20 -2.79
C ILE A 125 -6.33 -6.51 -2.31
N LEU A 126 -6.90 -5.59 -3.09
CA LEU A 126 -8.20 -4.97 -2.80
C LEU A 126 -9.33 -6.00 -2.71
N LYS A 127 -9.31 -7.07 -3.52
CA LYS A 127 -10.27 -8.19 -3.41
C LYS A 127 -10.14 -8.91 -2.06
N GLU A 128 -8.93 -9.11 -1.55
CA GLU A 128 -8.72 -9.72 -0.24
C GLU A 128 -9.13 -8.78 0.90
N ILE A 129 -8.81 -7.49 0.80
CA ILE A 129 -9.26 -6.44 1.73
C ILE A 129 -10.79 -6.43 1.84
N LEU A 130 -11.49 -6.52 0.71
CA LEU A 130 -12.96 -6.59 0.68
C LEU A 130 -13.49 -7.83 1.40
N LYS A 131 -12.90 -9.02 1.17
CA LYS A 131 -13.29 -10.27 1.83
C LYS A 131 -13.11 -10.21 3.34
N LEU A 132 -12.01 -9.62 3.79
CA LEU A 132 -11.68 -9.41 5.21
C LEU A 132 -12.45 -8.23 5.83
N LYS A 133 -13.21 -7.47 5.03
CA LYS A 133 -13.96 -6.28 5.46
C LYS A 133 -13.06 -5.24 6.15
N ILE A 134 -11.80 -5.15 5.73
CA ILE A 134 -10.86 -4.15 6.22
C ILE A 134 -11.33 -2.77 5.74
N PRO A 135 -11.43 -1.75 6.62
CA PRO A 135 -11.87 -0.42 6.22
C PRO A 135 -10.83 0.22 5.29
N ILE A 136 -11.31 0.98 4.29
CA ILE A 136 -10.46 1.66 3.32
C ILE A 136 -10.73 3.17 3.26
N THR A 137 -9.74 3.94 2.84
CA THR A 137 -9.89 5.36 2.48
C THR A 137 -9.10 5.68 1.21
N ILE A 138 -9.54 6.67 0.43
CA ILE A 138 -8.85 7.07 -0.81
C ILE A 138 -7.93 8.24 -0.52
N SER A 139 -6.70 8.17 -1.06
CA SER A 139 -5.69 9.22 -0.93
C SER A 139 -4.97 9.42 -2.25
N ALA A 140 -4.70 10.67 -2.61
CA ALA A 140 -3.88 10.98 -3.77
C ALA A 140 -2.38 11.00 -3.45
N ASP A 141 -1.96 11.08 -2.19
CA ASP A 141 -0.55 11.36 -1.84
C ASP A 141 -0.01 12.56 -2.66
N ALA A 142 -0.84 13.61 -2.72
CA ALA A 142 -0.67 14.80 -3.53
C ALA A 142 0.49 15.64 -3.00
N HIS A 143 1.35 16.09 -3.91
CA HIS A 143 2.44 17.04 -3.62
C HIS A 143 2.19 18.41 -4.25
N GLU A 144 1.15 18.53 -5.09
CA GLU A 144 0.73 19.75 -5.76
C GLU A 144 -0.79 19.92 -5.66
N LEU A 145 -1.28 21.16 -5.73
CA LEU A 145 -2.72 21.46 -5.57
C LEU A 145 -3.61 20.70 -6.56
N HIS A 146 -3.17 20.57 -7.82
CA HIS A 146 -3.93 19.91 -8.88
C HIS A 146 -3.99 18.37 -8.71
N GLU A 147 -3.26 17.81 -7.75
CA GLU A 147 -3.19 16.37 -7.48
C GLU A 147 -4.16 15.92 -6.39
N LEU A 148 -4.75 16.84 -5.61
CA LEU A 148 -5.51 16.54 -4.39
C LEU A 148 -6.60 15.46 -4.57
N THR A 149 -7.23 15.42 -5.74
CA THR A 149 -8.29 14.46 -6.08
C THR A 149 -7.96 13.70 -7.36
N ALA A 150 -6.69 13.68 -7.76
CA ALA A 150 -6.27 13.03 -9.00
C ALA A 150 -6.65 11.55 -8.99
N TYR A 151 -7.38 11.14 -10.03
CA TYR A 151 -7.85 9.78 -10.25
C TYR A 151 -8.90 9.26 -9.23
N TYR A 152 -9.53 10.16 -8.45
CA TYR A 152 -10.58 9.76 -7.50
C TYR A 152 -11.83 9.20 -8.18
N PRO A 153 -12.40 9.83 -9.23
CA PRO A 153 -13.60 9.30 -9.89
C PRO A 153 -13.42 7.87 -10.41
N GLU A 154 -12.30 7.60 -11.07
CA GLU A 154 -11.94 6.29 -11.60
C GLU A 154 -11.75 5.26 -10.47
N THR A 155 -11.09 5.67 -9.38
CA THR A 155 -10.90 4.83 -8.20
C THR A 155 -12.23 4.50 -7.53
N ILE A 156 -13.14 5.47 -7.40
CA ILE A 156 -14.48 5.27 -6.83
C ILE A 156 -15.29 4.30 -7.70
N SER A 157 -15.28 4.49 -9.03
CA SER A 157 -15.96 3.57 -9.96
C SER A 157 -15.42 2.15 -9.83
N LEU A 158 -14.10 1.97 -9.83
CA LEU A 158 -13.47 0.66 -9.65
C LEU A 158 -13.89 0.01 -8.33
N LEU A 159 -13.84 0.75 -7.21
CA LEU A 159 -14.20 0.21 -5.90
C LEU A 159 -15.70 -0.15 -5.84
N LYS A 160 -16.58 0.63 -6.46
CA LYS A 160 -18.01 0.31 -6.61
C LYS A 160 -18.20 -1.01 -7.38
N ASP A 161 -17.53 -1.16 -8.52
CA ASP A 161 -17.60 -2.35 -9.38
C ASP A 161 -17.06 -3.60 -8.68
N MET A 162 -16.01 -3.44 -7.87
CA MET A 162 -15.46 -4.50 -7.02
C MET A 162 -16.42 -4.92 -5.89
N GLY A 163 -17.39 -4.08 -5.53
CA GLY A 163 -18.40 -4.37 -4.51
C GLY A 163 -18.16 -3.72 -3.15
N PHE A 164 -17.19 -2.79 -3.02
CA PHE A 164 -17.09 -1.97 -1.82
C PHE A 164 -18.37 -1.16 -1.63
N LYS A 165 -18.81 -1.01 -0.39
CA LYS A 165 -20.02 -0.25 -0.04
C LYS A 165 -19.71 1.04 0.71
N LYS A 166 -18.60 1.07 1.42
CA LYS A 166 -18.27 2.17 2.33
C LYS A 166 -16.80 2.55 2.21
N LEU A 167 -16.54 3.83 2.40
CA LEU A 167 -15.23 4.41 2.57
C LEU A 167 -15.16 5.10 3.94
N LYS A 168 -13.98 5.08 4.55
CA LYS A 168 -13.68 5.87 5.74
C LYS A 168 -13.31 7.30 5.35
N TYR A 169 -13.91 8.28 6.01
CA TYR A 169 -13.55 9.69 5.90
C TYR A 169 -13.36 10.30 7.28
N PHE A 170 -12.39 11.19 7.38
CA PHE A 170 -12.12 11.92 8.62
C PHE A 170 -12.94 13.21 8.68
N THR A 171 -13.75 13.38 9.72
CA THR A 171 -14.65 14.54 9.90
C THR A 171 -14.01 15.70 10.67
N GLY A 172 -12.71 15.65 10.91
CA GLY A 172 -12.02 16.55 11.85
C GLY A 172 -12.08 16.08 13.31
N LYS A 173 -12.83 15.02 13.59
CA LYS A 173 -12.95 14.42 14.94
C LYS A 173 -12.85 12.90 14.90
N THR A 174 -13.58 12.26 13.98
CA THR A 174 -13.70 10.80 13.91
C THR A 174 -13.57 10.29 12.47
N TRP A 175 -13.26 9.00 12.34
CA TRP A 175 -13.26 8.27 11.06
C TRP A 175 -14.60 7.57 10.86
N ASP A 176 -15.47 8.22 10.10
CA ASP A 176 -16.85 7.78 9.90
C ASP A 176 -16.99 7.02 8.58
N ASP A 177 -17.98 6.13 8.52
CA ASP A 177 -18.33 5.41 7.30
C ASP A 177 -19.20 6.30 6.40
N TYR A 178 -18.82 6.41 5.13
CA TYR A 178 -19.64 7.02 4.10
C TYR A 178 -19.94 6.00 3.01
N GLU A 179 -21.20 5.94 2.60
CA GLU A 179 -21.64 5.08 1.50
C GLU A 179 -20.92 5.50 0.21
N ILE A 180 -20.27 4.55 -0.46
CA ILE A 180 -19.50 4.85 -1.67
C ILE A 180 -20.39 5.41 -2.79
N SER A 181 -21.70 5.12 -2.75
CA SER A 181 -22.71 5.63 -3.68
C SER A 181 -22.99 7.13 -3.55
N THR A 182 -22.61 7.78 -2.44
CA THR A 182 -22.76 9.23 -2.29
C THR A 182 -21.66 10.02 -2.97
N PHE A 183 -20.59 9.33 -3.40
CA PHE A 183 -19.54 9.89 -4.22
C PHE A 183 -19.90 9.69 -5.69
N PHE A 184 -19.48 10.63 -6.54
CA PHE A 184 -19.86 10.79 -7.94
C PHE A 184 -20.07 9.49 -8.73
#